data_AF-A0A1V6EDN8-F1
#
_entry.id   AF-A0A1V6EDN8-F1
#
_cell.length_a   1.000
_cell.length_b   1.000
_cell.length_c   1.000
_cell.angle_alpha   90.00
_cell.angle_beta   90.00
_cell.angle_gamma   90.00
#
_symmetry.space_group_name_H-M   'P 1'
#
loop_
_entity.id
_entity.type
_entity.pdbx_description
1 polymer ?
#
loop_
_entity_poly.entity_id
_entity_poly.type
_entity_poly.pdbx_seq_one_letter_code
_entity_poly.pdbx_strand_id
1 'polypeptide(L)'
;MYIHDGTFFTGGLILKSDMTLFVDRSATIIGTQDHSQYKLVSPGISLCAVRQLGRGLLYGENISNIRITGGGTLDGNGTYRYKMNDPLQDREADARPDIVYISYSNDIVVENVDMKSSAFWTVVPLSSGNITIRNLNLDCMNTPNRDGIDPVDCHDMTIYNCNIMAGDDGLCFKSSDNVGCYNIDAYDMMIQSLASGIKFGTDTYYCLKNARIRDCAIKNVNRCGVSLESVDGAAVENVIFERLDMTDVGAPLYISTGVRNRLPRGNQPVRRSYMKNVTFKDIRFEQPYPFSFEREIRENMVIGQSKDNLIENVNFINFDLKLPGGVKTLPKPPVVINDKYPEYDRHGLSSGYAFTIKYAKNVKFKNLKVTLENEDIRDEVAYFDYEE
;
A
#
# COMPACT_ATOMS: atom_id res chain seq x y z
N MET A 1 -5.13 -14.34 -26.94
CA MET A 1 -4.46 -15.59 -26.54
C MET A 1 -5.39 -16.32 -25.58
N TYR A 2 -5.74 -17.58 -25.88
CA TYR A 2 -6.58 -18.42 -25.03
C TYR A 2 -5.76 -19.58 -24.48
N ILE A 3 -5.74 -19.76 -23.17
CA ILE A 3 -4.99 -20.79 -22.45
C ILE A 3 -5.98 -21.59 -21.62
N HIS A 4 -6.04 -22.90 -21.83
CA HIS A 4 -7.03 -23.80 -21.24
C HIS A 4 -6.46 -25.20 -21.01
N ASP A 5 -7.14 -25.99 -20.19
CA ASP A 5 -6.91 -27.43 -19.97
C ASP A 5 -5.45 -27.83 -19.67
N GLY A 6 -4.82 -27.18 -18.69
CA GLY A 6 -3.50 -27.61 -18.26
C GLY A 6 -2.70 -26.64 -17.41
N THR A 7 -1.52 -27.11 -17.01
CA THR A 7 -0.53 -26.33 -16.29
C THR A 7 0.63 -26.00 -17.23
N PHE A 8 0.90 -24.72 -17.43
CA PHE A 8 1.89 -24.21 -18.38
C PHE A 8 3.07 -23.60 -17.63
N PHE A 9 4.21 -24.30 -17.63
CA PHE A 9 5.44 -23.83 -17.01
C PHE A 9 6.22 -22.92 -17.96
N THR A 10 6.52 -21.69 -17.54
CA THR A 10 7.09 -20.66 -18.42
C THR A 10 8.00 -19.66 -17.71
N GLY A 11 8.88 -19.02 -18.48
CA GLY A 11 9.48 -17.73 -18.13
C GLY A 11 8.51 -16.56 -18.36
N GLY A 12 9.06 -15.34 -18.35
CA GLY A 12 8.27 -14.13 -18.56
C GLY A 12 7.62 -14.05 -19.94
N LEU A 13 6.33 -13.71 -19.97
CA LEU A 13 5.54 -13.48 -21.18
C LEU A 13 5.40 -11.98 -21.43
N ILE A 14 5.73 -11.55 -22.65
CA ILE A 14 5.66 -10.15 -23.06
C ILE A 14 4.32 -9.88 -23.75
N LEU A 15 3.48 -9.07 -23.12
CA LEU A 15 2.19 -8.61 -23.63
C LEU A 15 2.38 -7.55 -24.73
N LYS A 16 1.35 -7.38 -25.56
CA LYS A 16 1.27 -6.42 -26.67
C LYS A 16 -0.06 -5.67 -26.63
N SER A 17 -0.16 -4.57 -27.37
CA SER A 17 -1.41 -3.84 -27.51
C SER A 17 -2.49 -4.68 -28.20
N ASP A 18 -3.75 -4.29 -27.99
CA ASP A 18 -4.92 -4.84 -28.68
C ASP A 18 -5.06 -6.35 -28.50
N MET A 19 -4.91 -6.82 -27.27
CA MET A 19 -5.02 -8.24 -26.97
C MET A 19 -5.79 -8.53 -25.69
N THR A 20 -6.37 -9.72 -25.66
CA THR A 20 -6.83 -10.37 -24.43
C THR A 20 -6.00 -11.61 -24.18
N LEU A 21 -5.39 -11.72 -23.01
CA LEU A 21 -4.92 -12.98 -22.44
C LEU A 21 -6.07 -13.57 -21.63
N PHE A 22 -6.67 -14.63 -22.14
CA PHE A 22 -7.74 -15.38 -21.49
C PHE A 22 -7.18 -16.68 -20.94
N VAL A 23 -7.02 -16.78 -19.62
CA VAL A 23 -6.62 -17.97 -18.88
C VAL A 23 -7.88 -18.61 -18.32
N ASP A 24 -8.33 -19.68 -18.95
CA ASP A 24 -9.52 -20.43 -18.57
C ASP A 24 -9.41 -20.97 -17.13
N ARG A 25 -10.54 -21.18 -16.46
CA ARG A 25 -10.58 -21.80 -15.12
C ARG A 25 -9.89 -23.16 -15.05
N SER A 26 -9.85 -23.89 -16.16
CA SER A 26 -9.12 -25.15 -16.31
C SER A 26 -7.59 -25.01 -16.40
N ALA A 27 -7.06 -23.79 -16.48
CA ALA A 27 -5.65 -23.54 -16.72
C ALA A 27 -4.92 -22.79 -15.59
N THR A 28 -3.64 -23.14 -15.46
CA THR A 28 -2.67 -22.47 -14.59
C THR A 28 -1.43 -22.10 -15.42
N ILE A 29 -1.05 -20.83 -15.43
CA ILE A 29 0.29 -20.41 -15.88
C ILE A 29 1.17 -20.37 -14.64
N ILE A 30 2.28 -21.12 -14.65
CA ILE A 30 3.22 -21.18 -13.53
C ILE A 30 4.60 -20.67 -13.94
N GLY A 31 5.14 -19.73 -13.16
CA GLY A 31 6.46 -19.16 -13.36
C GLY A 31 7.58 -20.15 -13.04
N THR A 32 8.67 -20.08 -13.82
CA THR A 32 9.94 -20.73 -13.48
C THR A 32 10.64 -20.01 -12.33
N GLN A 33 11.45 -20.73 -11.55
CA GLN A 33 12.35 -20.14 -10.55
C GLN A 33 13.69 -19.70 -11.14
N ASP A 34 13.93 -19.97 -12.42
CA ASP A 34 15.09 -19.52 -13.16
C ASP A 34 14.94 -18.03 -13.56
N HIS A 35 15.61 -17.15 -12.82
CA HIS A 35 15.54 -15.70 -13.02
C HIS A 35 16.01 -15.26 -14.41
N SER A 36 16.84 -16.05 -15.09
CA SER A 36 17.33 -15.72 -16.43
C SER A 36 16.25 -15.77 -17.50
N GLN A 37 15.13 -16.46 -17.22
CA GLN A 37 13.98 -16.57 -18.12
C GLN A 37 12.98 -15.42 -17.99
N TYR A 38 13.24 -14.48 -17.09
CA TYR A 38 12.55 -13.20 -17.04
C TYR A 38 13.49 -12.15 -17.60
N LYS A 39 12.99 -11.30 -18.49
CA LYS A 39 13.80 -10.20 -19.01
C LYS A 39 13.84 -9.10 -17.96
N LEU A 40 15.03 -8.72 -17.50
CA LEU A 40 15.19 -7.47 -16.75
C LEU A 40 15.01 -6.30 -17.71
N VAL A 41 14.06 -5.43 -17.40
CA VAL A 41 13.92 -4.14 -18.05
C VAL A 41 14.13 -3.03 -17.03
N SER A 42 14.60 -1.87 -17.47
CA SER A 42 14.53 -0.65 -16.67
C SER A 42 13.36 0.16 -17.22
N PRO A 43 12.16 0.08 -16.62
CA PRO A 43 11.00 0.79 -17.13
C PRO A 43 11.23 2.30 -17.00
N GLY A 44 11.11 3.02 -18.11
CA GLY A 44 11.18 4.48 -18.19
C GLY A 44 12.46 5.16 -17.65
N ILE A 45 12.42 6.50 -17.57
CA ILE A 45 13.60 7.37 -17.40
C ILE A 45 13.75 8.01 -16.01
N SER A 46 12.71 8.07 -15.17
CA SER A 46 12.75 8.84 -13.91
C SER A 46 11.96 8.16 -12.77
N LEU A 47 12.51 7.09 -12.19
CA LEU A 47 11.87 6.42 -11.05
C LEU A 47 12.72 6.55 -9.77
N CYS A 48 12.09 6.84 -8.63
CA CYS A 48 12.65 6.64 -7.28
C CYS A 48 12.90 5.15 -7.02
N ALA A 49 11.95 4.32 -7.47
CA ALA A 49 11.83 2.90 -7.16
C ALA A 49 12.51 1.96 -8.16
N VAL A 50 13.53 2.40 -8.93
CA VAL A 50 14.16 1.56 -9.97
C VAL A 50 14.85 0.30 -9.42
N ARG A 51 15.03 0.21 -8.10
CA ARG A 51 15.89 -0.81 -7.51
C ARG A 51 15.34 -2.24 -7.66
N GLN A 52 14.04 -2.40 -7.90
CA GLN A 52 13.38 -3.73 -7.79
C GLN A 52 12.40 -4.03 -8.94
N LEU A 53 12.26 -3.11 -9.90
CA LEU A 53 11.16 -3.13 -10.87
C LEU A 53 11.62 -3.56 -12.26
N GLY A 54 10.71 -4.19 -13.00
CA GLY A 54 10.93 -4.49 -14.41
C GLY A 54 11.13 -5.97 -14.76
N ARG A 55 10.61 -6.87 -13.92
CA ARG A 55 10.46 -8.30 -14.26
C ARG A 55 9.04 -8.71 -13.90
N GLY A 56 8.39 -9.43 -14.79
CA GLY A 56 7.06 -9.99 -14.53
C GLY A 56 6.88 -11.32 -15.22
N LEU A 57 6.10 -12.22 -14.61
CA LEU A 57 5.56 -13.39 -15.29
C LEU A 57 4.72 -12.95 -16.49
N LEU A 58 3.86 -11.96 -16.30
CA LEU A 58 3.21 -11.20 -17.35
C LEU A 58 3.77 -9.78 -17.33
N TYR A 59 4.45 -9.40 -18.41
CA TYR A 59 5.07 -8.09 -18.52
C TYR A 59 4.55 -7.31 -19.74
N GLY A 60 4.23 -6.03 -19.57
CA GLY A 60 3.87 -5.12 -20.65
C GLY A 60 4.47 -3.74 -20.45
N GLU A 61 4.93 -3.10 -21.52
CA GLU A 61 5.43 -1.72 -21.48
C GLU A 61 5.07 -0.98 -22.75
N ASN A 62 4.61 0.27 -22.62
CA ASN A 62 4.17 1.11 -23.74
C ASN A 62 3.09 0.41 -24.59
N ILE A 63 2.12 -0.22 -23.94
CA ILE A 63 1.00 -0.92 -24.59
C ILE A 63 -0.34 -0.26 -24.27
N SER A 64 -1.34 -0.54 -25.09
CA SER A 64 -2.70 -0.07 -24.86
C SER A 64 -3.74 -1.15 -25.19
N ASN A 65 -4.94 -1.03 -24.62
CA ASN A 65 -6.05 -1.93 -24.88
C ASN A 65 -5.69 -3.40 -24.57
N ILE A 66 -5.32 -3.65 -23.32
CA ILE A 66 -4.90 -4.95 -22.80
C ILE A 66 -5.91 -5.48 -21.79
N ARG A 67 -6.27 -6.76 -21.93
CA ARG A 67 -7.11 -7.48 -20.97
C ARG A 67 -6.47 -8.78 -20.51
N ILE A 68 -6.42 -9.02 -19.20
CA ILE A 68 -6.04 -10.29 -18.58
C ILE A 68 -7.28 -10.83 -17.85
N THR A 69 -7.79 -11.99 -18.25
CA THR A 69 -9.02 -12.56 -17.66
C THR A 69 -9.15 -14.07 -17.82
N GLY A 70 -10.27 -14.68 -17.40
CA GLY A 70 -10.72 -16.01 -17.83
C GLY A 70 -11.07 -17.02 -16.73
N GLY A 71 -10.77 -16.70 -15.47
CA GLY A 71 -11.09 -17.52 -14.29
C GLY A 71 -10.02 -18.53 -13.89
N GLY A 72 -8.89 -18.57 -14.60
CA GLY A 72 -7.74 -19.42 -14.32
C GLY A 72 -6.76 -18.82 -13.31
N THR A 73 -5.64 -19.53 -13.10
CA THR A 73 -4.62 -19.16 -12.10
C THR A 73 -3.33 -18.67 -12.75
N LEU A 74 -2.77 -17.58 -12.20
CA LEU A 74 -1.39 -17.15 -12.41
C LEU A 74 -0.59 -17.47 -11.14
N ASP A 75 0.32 -18.43 -11.23
CA ASP A 75 1.17 -18.85 -10.11
C ASP A 75 2.59 -18.35 -10.31
N GLY A 76 3.06 -17.47 -9.42
CA GLY A 76 4.42 -16.93 -9.47
C GLY A 76 5.51 -17.95 -9.10
N ASN A 77 5.14 -19.11 -8.55
CA ASN A 77 6.05 -20.14 -8.06
C ASN A 77 7.13 -19.62 -7.09
N GLY A 78 6.77 -18.57 -6.35
CA GLY A 78 7.63 -17.91 -5.38
C GLY A 78 7.79 -18.76 -4.13
N THR A 79 8.87 -19.53 -4.04
CA THR A 79 9.28 -20.23 -2.81
C THR A 79 10.56 -19.66 -2.21
N TYR A 80 10.88 -18.41 -2.53
CA TYR A 80 12.04 -17.68 -2.02
C TYR A 80 12.01 -17.60 -0.50
N ARG A 81 13.17 -17.61 0.18
CA ARG A 81 13.24 -17.38 1.64
C ARG A 81 13.19 -15.88 1.94
N TYR A 82 12.94 -15.52 3.21
CA TYR A 82 13.06 -14.14 3.70
C TYR A 82 14.39 -13.49 3.26
N LYS A 83 14.33 -12.33 2.61
CA LYS A 83 15.47 -11.59 2.02
C LYS A 83 16.28 -12.30 0.93
N MET A 84 15.82 -13.46 0.47
CA MET A 84 16.44 -14.14 -0.65
C MET A 84 16.15 -13.35 -1.92
N ASN A 85 17.22 -12.94 -2.61
CA ASN A 85 17.12 -12.21 -3.86
C ASN A 85 16.36 -10.88 -3.74
N ASP A 86 16.37 -10.28 -2.54
CA ASP A 86 16.00 -8.88 -2.38
C ASP A 86 17.06 -8.05 -3.09
N PRO A 87 16.67 -7.19 -4.05
CA PRO A 87 17.64 -6.40 -4.77
C PRO A 87 18.19 -5.31 -3.85
N LEU A 88 19.39 -5.59 -3.34
CA LEU A 88 20.30 -4.59 -2.81
C LEU A 88 20.93 -3.83 -3.98
N GLN A 89 21.61 -2.72 -3.69
CA GLN A 89 22.15 -1.77 -4.68
C GLN A 89 23.07 -2.41 -5.75
N ASP A 90 23.54 -3.65 -5.52
CA ASP A 90 24.42 -4.44 -6.39
C ASP A 90 23.82 -5.77 -6.88
N ARG A 91 22.49 -5.99 -6.75
CA ARG A 91 21.81 -7.26 -7.10
C ARG A 91 20.58 -7.11 -8.00
N GLU A 92 20.55 -6.11 -8.88
CA GLU A 92 19.46 -5.95 -9.87
C GLU A 92 19.27 -7.19 -10.75
N ALA A 93 20.35 -7.94 -11.03
CA ALA A 93 20.30 -9.20 -11.76
C ALA A 93 19.46 -10.29 -11.06
N ASP A 94 19.40 -10.25 -9.73
CA ASP A 94 18.71 -11.23 -8.90
C ASP A 94 17.25 -10.83 -8.59
N ALA A 95 16.77 -9.67 -9.05
CA ALA A 95 15.42 -9.19 -8.73
C ALA A 95 14.34 -10.25 -9.02
N ARG A 96 13.47 -10.49 -8.04
CA ARG A 96 12.36 -11.45 -8.12
C ARG A 96 11.26 -10.90 -9.05
N PRO A 97 10.64 -11.72 -9.93
CA PRO A 97 9.61 -11.25 -10.85
C PRO A 97 8.28 -11.00 -10.13
N ASP A 98 7.55 -9.98 -10.58
CA ASP A 98 6.15 -9.78 -10.21
C ASP A 98 5.25 -10.77 -10.98
N ILE A 99 3.98 -10.95 -10.57
CA ILE A 99 3.05 -11.75 -11.38
C ILE A 99 2.58 -10.93 -12.58
N VAL A 100 2.03 -9.74 -12.36
CA VAL A 100 1.61 -8.81 -13.42
C VAL A 100 2.36 -7.50 -13.25
N TYR A 101 3.11 -7.12 -14.28
CA TYR A 101 3.85 -5.87 -14.35
C TYR A 101 3.53 -5.13 -15.65
N ILE A 102 2.79 -4.03 -15.59
CA ILE A 102 2.38 -3.26 -16.77
C ILE A 102 2.80 -1.81 -16.57
N SER A 103 3.73 -1.32 -17.38
CA SER A 103 4.28 0.03 -17.24
C SER A 103 3.99 0.95 -18.43
N TYR A 104 3.86 2.26 -18.19
CA TYR A 104 3.72 3.29 -19.24
C TYR A 104 2.62 2.97 -20.26
N SER A 105 1.48 2.48 -19.77
CA SER A 105 0.43 1.89 -20.60
C SER A 105 -0.94 2.50 -20.30
N ASN A 106 -1.91 2.27 -21.17
CA ASN A 106 -3.26 2.82 -21.02
C ASN A 106 -4.34 1.78 -21.39
N ASP A 107 -5.58 1.95 -20.91
CA ASP A 107 -6.70 1.06 -21.21
C ASP A 107 -6.41 -0.40 -20.77
N ILE A 108 -6.21 -0.57 -19.47
CA ILE A 108 -5.78 -1.83 -18.85
C ILE A 108 -6.95 -2.44 -18.07
N VAL A 109 -7.23 -3.72 -18.34
CA VAL A 109 -8.21 -4.51 -17.55
C VAL A 109 -7.55 -5.78 -17.02
N VAL A 110 -7.53 -5.95 -15.70
CA VAL A 110 -7.12 -7.20 -15.04
C VAL A 110 -8.31 -7.69 -14.22
N GLU A 111 -8.94 -8.78 -14.65
CA GLU A 111 -10.19 -9.21 -14.05
C GLU A 111 -10.41 -10.72 -14.05
N ASN A 112 -11.07 -11.26 -13.02
CA ASN A 112 -11.46 -12.67 -12.95
C ASN A 112 -10.25 -13.63 -13.09
N VAL A 113 -9.20 -13.45 -12.30
CA VAL A 113 -8.05 -14.37 -12.24
C VAL A 113 -7.63 -14.59 -10.81
N ASP A 114 -7.24 -15.82 -10.49
CA ASP A 114 -6.57 -16.16 -9.24
C ASP A 114 -5.07 -15.90 -9.39
N MET A 115 -4.42 -15.35 -8.37
CA MET A 115 -2.96 -15.23 -8.34
C MET A 115 -2.40 -15.83 -7.06
N LYS A 116 -1.33 -16.63 -7.19
CA LYS A 116 -0.76 -17.37 -6.08
C LYS A 116 0.75 -17.27 -6.04
N SER A 117 1.29 -17.36 -4.83
CA SER A 117 2.72 -17.54 -4.61
C SER A 117 3.58 -16.54 -5.38
N SER A 118 3.22 -15.24 -5.36
CA SER A 118 4.04 -14.24 -6.06
C SER A 118 5.50 -14.32 -5.64
N ALA A 119 6.44 -14.14 -6.56
CA ALA A 119 7.85 -14.13 -6.22
C ALA A 119 8.26 -12.78 -5.59
N PHE A 120 7.63 -11.67 -5.99
CA PHE A 120 7.80 -10.33 -5.45
C PHE A 120 6.43 -9.66 -5.30
N TRP A 121 6.20 -8.46 -5.84
CA TRP A 121 4.87 -7.84 -5.83
C TRP A 121 3.92 -8.59 -6.77
N THR A 122 2.62 -8.44 -6.57
CA THR A 122 1.64 -9.28 -7.28
C THR A 122 1.08 -8.58 -8.51
N VAL A 123 0.43 -7.43 -8.35
CA VAL A 123 -0.16 -6.67 -9.46
C VAL A 123 0.36 -5.24 -9.47
N VAL A 124 1.19 -4.90 -10.45
CA VAL A 124 1.91 -3.64 -10.53
C VAL A 124 1.63 -2.93 -11.85
N PRO A 125 0.60 -2.08 -11.91
CA PRO A 125 0.55 -1.03 -12.90
C PRO A 125 1.49 0.11 -12.48
N LEU A 126 2.39 0.51 -13.39
CA LEU A 126 3.35 1.60 -13.21
C LEU A 126 3.12 2.70 -14.24
N SER A 127 3.05 3.96 -13.81
CA SER A 127 2.96 5.13 -14.69
C SER A 127 1.91 4.97 -15.80
N SER A 128 0.73 4.47 -15.44
CA SER A 128 -0.29 4.01 -16.39
C SER A 128 -1.67 4.61 -16.11
N GLY A 129 -2.50 4.71 -17.14
CA GLY A 129 -3.79 5.39 -17.09
C GLY A 129 -4.98 4.53 -17.55
N ASN A 130 -6.20 4.94 -17.19
CA ASN A 130 -7.45 4.25 -17.53
C ASN A 130 -7.43 2.75 -17.19
N ILE A 131 -7.50 2.44 -15.90
CA ILE A 131 -7.22 1.10 -15.37
C ILE A 131 -8.43 0.56 -14.61
N THR A 132 -8.83 -0.68 -14.90
CA THR A 132 -9.79 -1.43 -14.10
C THR A 132 -9.17 -2.72 -13.59
N ILE A 133 -9.13 -2.88 -12.27
CA ILE A 133 -8.73 -4.12 -11.60
C ILE A 133 -9.91 -4.63 -10.79
N ARG A 134 -10.39 -5.85 -11.06
CA ARG A 134 -11.57 -6.35 -10.34
C ARG A 134 -11.69 -7.87 -10.25
N ASN A 135 -12.46 -8.36 -9.31
CA ASN A 135 -12.76 -9.80 -9.18
C ASN A 135 -11.48 -10.64 -9.10
N LEU A 136 -10.49 -10.15 -8.35
CA LEU A 136 -9.22 -10.84 -8.15
C LEU A 136 -9.22 -11.58 -6.81
N ASN A 137 -8.50 -12.69 -6.76
CA ASN A 137 -8.24 -13.43 -5.55
C ASN A 137 -6.74 -13.74 -5.47
N LEU A 138 -6.06 -13.10 -4.51
CA LEU A 138 -4.62 -13.16 -4.35
C LEU A 138 -4.28 -13.96 -3.08
N ASP A 139 -3.55 -15.07 -3.23
CA ASP A 139 -3.00 -15.86 -2.12
C ASP A 139 -1.47 -15.83 -2.17
N CYS A 140 -0.90 -14.77 -1.60
CA CYS A 140 0.52 -14.42 -1.68
C CYS A 140 1.15 -14.18 -0.30
N MET A 141 0.58 -14.71 0.78
CA MET A 141 0.98 -14.42 2.17
C MET A 141 2.39 -14.96 2.57
N ASN A 142 3.00 -15.82 1.75
CA ASN A 142 4.02 -16.75 2.24
C ASN A 142 5.46 -16.22 2.39
N THR A 143 5.80 -14.95 2.09
CA THR A 143 7.13 -14.31 2.39
C THR A 143 7.14 -12.78 2.20
N PRO A 144 8.21 -12.03 2.57
CA PRO A 144 8.29 -10.57 2.39
C PRO A 144 8.23 -10.06 0.95
N ASN A 145 7.86 -8.79 0.84
CA ASN A 145 7.72 -8.03 -0.40
C ASN A 145 6.78 -8.70 -1.40
N ARG A 146 5.70 -9.28 -0.87
CA ARG A 146 4.56 -9.77 -1.64
C ARG A 146 3.38 -8.87 -1.39
N ASP A 147 3.56 -7.62 -1.79
CA ASP A 147 2.48 -6.65 -1.86
C ASP A 147 1.37 -7.20 -2.78
N GLY A 148 0.12 -6.85 -2.48
CA GLY A 148 -1.04 -7.31 -3.25
C GLY A 148 -1.20 -6.53 -4.54
N ILE A 149 -1.74 -5.32 -4.46
CA ILE A 149 -1.92 -4.44 -5.62
C ILE A 149 -1.15 -3.15 -5.38
N ASP A 150 -0.27 -2.80 -6.31
CA ASP A 150 0.64 -1.67 -6.21
C ASP A 150 0.46 -0.69 -7.36
N PRO A 151 -0.53 0.21 -7.30
CA PRO A 151 -0.60 1.32 -8.25
C PRO A 151 0.55 2.28 -7.98
N VAL A 152 1.51 2.30 -8.91
CA VAL A 152 2.65 3.21 -8.86
C VAL A 152 2.47 4.26 -9.93
N ASP A 153 2.34 5.53 -9.56
CA ASP A 153 2.17 6.64 -10.51
C ASP A 153 0.98 6.48 -11.49
N CYS A 154 -0.13 5.89 -11.02
CA CYS A 154 -1.29 5.55 -11.85
C CYS A 154 -2.43 6.55 -11.74
N HIS A 155 -3.22 6.71 -12.81
CA HIS A 155 -4.38 7.60 -12.78
C HIS A 155 -5.61 7.09 -13.52
N ASP A 156 -6.76 7.69 -13.19
CA ASP A 156 -8.07 7.30 -13.73
C ASP A 156 -8.31 5.79 -13.58
N MET A 157 -8.31 5.35 -12.32
CA MET A 157 -8.25 3.94 -11.95
C MET A 157 -9.41 3.56 -11.03
N THR A 158 -9.98 2.38 -11.30
CA THR A 158 -10.96 1.73 -10.40
C THR A 158 -10.46 0.34 -9.99
N ILE A 159 -10.46 0.06 -8.68
CA ILE A 159 -10.12 -1.25 -8.10
C ILE A 159 -11.30 -1.75 -7.26
N TYR A 160 -11.86 -2.93 -7.55
CA TYR A 160 -12.96 -3.42 -6.72
C TYR A 160 -13.24 -4.92 -6.73
N ASN A 161 -13.93 -5.39 -5.70
CA ASN A 161 -14.27 -6.81 -5.53
C ASN A 161 -13.03 -7.70 -5.56
N CYS A 162 -12.03 -7.36 -4.74
CA CYS A 162 -10.76 -8.09 -4.67
C CYS A 162 -10.54 -8.69 -3.27
N ASN A 163 -10.16 -9.96 -3.24
CA ASN A 163 -9.69 -10.64 -2.04
C ASN A 163 -8.16 -10.66 -2.06
N ILE A 164 -7.53 -10.04 -1.07
CA ILE A 164 -6.07 -9.85 -1.03
C ILE A 164 -5.53 -10.51 0.23
N MET A 165 -4.71 -11.55 0.06
CA MET A 165 -3.85 -12.10 1.11
C MET A 165 -2.40 -11.83 0.75
N ALA A 166 -1.85 -10.74 1.29
CA ALA A 166 -0.52 -10.25 0.98
C ALA A 166 0.51 -10.68 2.04
N GLY A 167 1.72 -11.02 1.58
CA GLY A 167 2.87 -11.28 2.46
C GLY A 167 3.55 -10.00 2.92
N ASP A 168 3.17 -8.87 2.33
CA ASP A 168 3.57 -7.51 2.69
C ASP A 168 2.33 -6.60 2.56
N ASP A 169 2.43 -5.35 2.10
CA ASP A 169 1.30 -4.42 2.04
C ASP A 169 0.14 -4.91 1.13
N GLY A 170 -1.12 -4.78 1.56
CA GLY A 170 -2.29 -5.29 0.84
C GLY A 170 -2.62 -4.51 -0.45
N LEU A 171 -3.09 -3.27 -0.29
CA LEU A 171 -3.24 -2.29 -1.36
C LEU A 171 -2.27 -1.13 -1.11
N CYS A 172 -1.25 -0.97 -1.96
CA CYS A 172 -0.13 -0.08 -1.69
C CYS A 172 0.09 0.92 -2.84
N PHE A 173 -0.43 2.14 -2.68
CA PHE A 173 -0.16 3.23 -3.60
C PHE A 173 1.28 3.73 -3.43
N LYS A 174 1.96 4.01 -4.53
CA LYS A 174 3.30 4.60 -4.52
C LYS A 174 3.39 5.71 -5.56
N SER A 175 4.31 6.65 -5.35
CA SER A 175 4.63 7.69 -6.34
C SER A 175 6.14 7.78 -6.49
N SER A 176 6.63 7.36 -7.64
CA SER A 176 8.05 7.20 -7.94
C SER A 176 8.54 8.14 -9.05
N ASP A 177 7.65 8.83 -9.75
CA ASP A 177 7.94 9.84 -10.78
C ASP A 177 7.07 11.09 -10.57
N ASN A 178 7.19 12.07 -11.45
CA ASN A 178 6.45 13.34 -11.46
C ASN A 178 4.99 13.23 -11.93
N VAL A 179 4.42 12.03 -11.91
CA VAL A 179 3.02 11.74 -12.27
C VAL A 179 2.18 11.53 -11.00
N GLY A 180 2.65 10.67 -10.09
CA GLY A 180 1.91 10.30 -8.87
C GLY A 180 0.60 9.58 -9.14
N CYS A 181 -0.16 9.31 -8.08
CA CYS A 181 -1.45 8.64 -8.18
C CYS A 181 -2.61 9.65 -8.08
N TYR A 182 -3.53 9.67 -9.03
CA TYR A 182 -4.70 10.56 -8.93
C TYR A 182 -5.97 10.04 -9.63
N ASN A 183 -7.13 10.52 -9.18
CA ASN A 183 -8.45 10.06 -9.66
C ASN A 183 -8.63 8.54 -9.47
N ILE A 184 -8.64 8.11 -8.21
CA ILE A 184 -8.70 6.70 -7.82
C ILE A 184 -10.01 6.41 -7.09
N ASP A 185 -10.74 5.37 -7.47
CA ASP A 185 -11.83 4.79 -6.68
C ASP A 185 -11.51 3.31 -6.39
N ALA A 186 -11.26 2.97 -5.13
CA ALA A 186 -10.99 1.60 -4.69
C ALA A 186 -12.06 1.16 -3.68
N TYR A 187 -12.74 0.04 -3.90
CA TYR A 187 -13.81 -0.37 -2.99
C TYR A 187 -14.13 -1.86 -2.98
N ASP A 188 -14.88 -2.32 -1.98
CA ASP A 188 -15.33 -3.71 -1.90
C ASP A 188 -14.15 -4.69 -1.89
N MET A 189 -13.32 -4.59 -0.85
CA MET A 189 -12.12 -5.42 -0.71
C MET A 189 -12.09 -6.15 0.63
N MET A 190 -11.60 -7.39 0.61
CA MET A 190 -11.22 -8.11 1.83
C MET A 190 -9.69 -8.23 1.83
N ILE A 191 -9.04 -7.65 2.84
CA ILE A 191 -7.59 -7.50 2.88
C ILE A 191 -7.02 -8.16 4.13
N GLN A 192 -6.06 -9.07 3.93
CA GLN A 192 -5.15 -9.59 4.95
C GLN A 192 -3.71 -9.32 4.55
N SER A 193 -2.85 -9.01 5.51
CA SER A 193 -1.49 -8.54 5.23
C SER A 193 -0.54 -8.82 6.39
N LEU A 194 0.68 -9.28 6.09
CA LEU A 194 1.77 -9.34 7.09
C LEU A 194 2.50 -7.99 7.26
N ALA A 195 2.06 -6.94 6.56
CA ALA A 195 2.44 -5.54 6.75
C ALA A 195 1.20 -4.67 6.94
N SER A 196 0.96 -3.66 6.08
CA SER A 196 -0.20 -2.76 6.18
C SER A 196 -1.35 -3.24 5.30
N GLY A 197 -2.60 -3.03 5.74
CA GLY A 197 -3.77 -3.35 4.92
C GLY A 197 -3.85 -2.45 3.69
N ILE A 198 -3.95 -1.15 3.91
CA ILE A 198 -4.01 -0.13 2.87
C ILE A 198 -2.89 0.88 3.13
N LYS A 199 -2.12 1.23 2.10
CA LYS A 199 -0.97 2.12 2.26
C LYS A 199 -0.81 3.09 1.10
N PHE A 200 -0.30 4.28 1.42
CA PHE A 200 0.45 5.09 0.47
C PHE A 200 1.87 5.24 1.01
N GLY A 201 2.85 4.65 0.33
CA GLY A 201 4.23 4.61 0.82
C GLY A 201 5.06 3.38 0.39
N THR A 202 6.37 3.37 0.67
CA THR A 202 7.13 4.51 1.19
C THR A 202 7.68 5.40 0.09
N ASP A 203 7.68 4.97 -1.18
CA ASP A 203 8.10 5.79 -2.31
C ASP A 203 7.04 6.86 -2.57
N THR A 204 7.33 8.09 -2.13
CA THR A 204 6.35 9.16 -1.94
C THR A 204 6.85 10.47 -2.52
N TYR A 205 7.24 10.46 -3.79
CA TYR A 205 7.86 11.62 -4.42
C TYR A 205 6.85 12.69 -4.87
N TYR A 206 5.73 12.30 -5.49
CA TYR A 206 4.88 13.27 -6.20
C TYR A 206 3.52 13.48 -5.57
N CYS A 207 2.60 12.52 -5.64
CA CYS A 207 1.28 12.70 -5.03
C CYS A 207 0.45 11.42 -4.87
N LEU A 208 -0.55 11.52 -3.98
CA LEU A 208 -1.80 10.78 -4.01
C LEU A 208 -2.94 11.80 -3.93
N LYS A 209 -3.74 11.97 -5.00
CA LYS A 209 -4.79 13.00 -5.04
C LYS A 209 -6.14 12.50 -5.52
N ASN A 210 -7.22 13.07 -5.00
CA ASN A 210 -8.58 12.77 -5.44
C ASN A 210 -8.84 11.26 -5.43
N ALA A 211 -8.59 10.64 -4.27
CA ALA A 211 -8.69 9.20 -4.09
C ALA A 211 -9.77 8.88 -3.07
N ARG A 212 -10.60 7.87 -3.38
CA ARG A 212 -11.59 7.35 -2.46
C ARG A 212 -11.37 5.86 -2.29
N ILE A 213 -11.22 5.43 -1.05
CA ILE A 213 -11.05 4.03 -0.67
C ILE A 213 -12.15 3.68 0.32
N ARG A 214 -13.01 2.70 0.01
CA ARG A 214 -14.22 2.46 0.80
C ARG A 214 -14.71 1.03 0.83
N ASP A 215 -15.62 0.70 1.73
CA ASP A 215 -16.28 -0.61 1.76
C ASP A 215 -15.27 -1.77 1.88
N CYS A 216 -14.33 -1.68 2.82
CA CYS A 216 -13.28 -2.69 2.96
C CYS A 216 -13.32 -3.37 4.33
N ALA A 217 -13.19 -4.69 4.33
CA ALA A 217 -12.87 -5.47 5.51
C ALA A 217 -11.36 -5.70 5.57
N ILE A 218 -10.72 -5.26 6.64
CA ILE A 218 -9.27 -5.35 6.85
C ILE A 218 -9.06 -6.26 8.06
N LYS A 219 -8.52 -7.46 7.83
CA LYS A 219 -8.45 -8.50 8.85
C LYS A 219 -7.07 -9.13 8.92
N ASN A 220 -6.62 -9.53 10.13
CA ASN A 220 -5.35 -10.22 10.33
C ASN A 220 -4.18 -9.42 9.73
N VAL A 221 -4.11 -8.13 10.06
CA VAL A 221 -3.07 -7.23 9.56
C VAL A 221 -2.00 -7.00 10.62
N ASN A 222 -0.76 -7.32 10.28
CA ASN A 222 0.34 -7.36 11.22
C ASN A 222 0.90 -5.99 11.63
N ARG A 223 0.77 -4.97 10.76
CA ARG A 223 1.13 -3.58 11.03
C ARG A 223 -0.13 -2.73 11.11
N CYS A 224 -0.28 -1.73 10.26
CA CYS A 224 -1.39 -0.79 10.32
C CYS A 224 -2.53 -1.17 9.38
N GLY A 225 -3.77 -0.88 9.78
CA GLY A 225 -4.93 -1.00 8.91
C GLY A 225 -4.81 -0.04 7.73
N VAL A 226 -4.54 1.24 8.03
CA VAL A 226 -4.18 2.26 7.04
C VAL A 226 -2.89 2.97 7.42
N SER A 227 -1.94 2.99 6.48
CA SER A 227 -0.70 3.77 6.56
C SER A 227 -0.67 4.83 5.47
N LEU A 228 -0.71 6.10 5.86
CA LEU A 228 -0.63 7.23 4.94
C LEU A 228 0.70 7.96 5.19
N GLU A 229 1.65 7.80 4.28
CA GLU A 229 3.02 8.28 4.48
C GLU A 229 3.40 9.24 3.37
N SER A 230 4.07 10.34 3.72
CA SER A 230 4.68 11.23 2.73
C SER A 230 6.01 11.73 3.25
N VAL A 231 7.10 11.05 2.88
CA VAL A 231 8.44 11.33 3.40
C VAL A 231 9.42 11.77 2.34
N ASP A 232 9.08 11.65 1.06
CA ASP A 232 9.95 11.99 -0.08
C ASP A 232 9.46 13.20 -0.90
N GLY A 233 8.48 13.95 -0.40
CA GLY A 233 8.02 15.19 -1.02
C GLY A 233 6.65 15.14 -1.70
N ALA A 234 5.89 14.05 -1.51
CA ALA A 234 4.55 13.92 -2.06
C ALA A 234 3.54 14.89 -1.44
N ALA A 235 2.56 15.25 -2.26
CA ALA A 235 1.33 15.88 -1.81
C ALA A 235 0.23 14.82 -1.68
N VAL A 236 -0.31 14.63 -0.48
CA VAL A 236 -1.54 13.84 -0.28
C VAL A 236 -2.73 14.79 -0.15
N GLU A 237 -3.62 14.81 -1.14
CA GLU A 237 -4.71 15.79 -1.17
C GLU A 237 -6.06 15.22 -1.56
N ASN A 238 -7.12 15.63 -0.85
CA ASN A 238 -8.50 15.24 -1.15
C ASN A 238 -8.66 13.70 -1.19
N VAL A 239 -8.25 13.04 -0.10
CA VAL A 239 -8.30 11.59 0.04
C VAL A 239 -9.35 11.21 1.07
N ILE A 240 -10.21 10.26 0.73
CA ILE A 240 -11.31 9.80 1.58
C ILE A 240 -11.19 8.29 1.82
N PHE A 241 -11.16 7.91 3.09
CA PHE A 241 -11.30 6.54 3.56
C PHE A 241 -12.68 6.41 4.22
N GLU A 242 -13.54 5.50 3.75
CA GLU A 242 -14.92 5.41 4.23
C GLU A 242 -15.44 3.98 4.41
N ARG A 243 -16.11 3.66 5.51
CA ARG A 243 -16.67 2.32 5.78
C ARG A 243 -15.57 1.25 5.74
N LEU A 244 -14.60 1.39 6.65
CA LEU A 244 -13.55 0.40 6.87
C LEU A 244 -13.82 -0.34 8.17
N ASP A 245 -13.91 -1.67 8.09
CA ASP A 245 -14.04 -2.55 9.25
C ASP A 245 -12.71 -3.26 9.49
N MET A 246 -12.04 -2.92 10.58
CA MET A 246 -10.73 -3.42 10.95
C MET A 246 -10.88 -4.36 12.14
N THR A 247 -10.53 -5.63 11.96
CA THR A 247 -10.51 -6.61 13.05
C THR A 247 -9.20 -7.36 13.07
N ASP A 248 -8.58 -7.58 14.22
CA ASP A 248 -7.27 -8.25 14.31
C ASP A 248 -6.20 -7.49 13.49
N VAL A 249 -6.05 -6.19 13.77
CA VAL A 249 -5.11 -5.29 13.08
C VAL A 249 -4.10 -4.72 14.08
N GLY A 250 -2.83 -4.58 13.70
CA GLY A 250 -1.78 -4.13 14.61
C GLY A 250 -2.02 -2.75 15.21
N ALA A 251 -2.24 -1.74 14.37
CA ALA A 251 -2.75 -0.42 14.76
C ALA A 251 -3.76 0.09 13.70
N PRO A 252 -4.81 0.85 14.05
CA PRO A 252 -5.82 1.23 13.09
C PRO A 252 -5.28 2.18 12.01
N LEU A 253 -4.72 3.33 12.42
CA LEU A 253 -4.28 4.39 11.51
C LEU A 253 -2.89 4.91 11.85
N TYR A 254 -2.04 5.05 10.84
CA TYR A 254 -0.77 5.75 10.90
C TYR A 254 -0.70 6.78 9.78
N ILE A 255 -0.49 8.05 10.14
CA ILE A 255 -0.37 9.17 9.21
C ILE A 255 0.91 9.93 9.54
N SER A 256 1.81 10.07 8.58
CA SER A 256 3.04 10.83 8.81
C SER A 256 3.59 11.55 7.59
N THR A 257 4.13 12.75 7.83
CA THR A 257 5.01 13.44 6.88
C THR A 257 6.46 13.38 7.35
N GLY A 258 7.40 13.49 6.41
CA GLY A 258 8.84 13.44 6.68
C GLY A 258 9.68 14.14 5.63
N VAL A 259 11.00 14.08 5.81
CA VAL A 259 12.04 14.74 5.00
C VAL A 259 13.15 13.76 4.61
N ARG A 260 12.80 12.51 4.34
CA ARG A 260 13.70 11.51 3.75
C ARG A 260 14.19 11.93 2.37
N ASN A 261 13.36 12.66 1.64
CA ASN A 261 13.74 13.35 0.40
C ASN A 261 14.39 12.42 -0.64
N ARG A 262 13.93 11.17 -0.76
CA ARG A 262 14.38 10.29 -1.85
C ARG A 262 13.92 10.87 -3.20
N LEU A 263 14.82 10.89 -4.17
CA LEU A 263 14.59 11.50 -5.47
C LEU A 263 14.56 10.44 -6.58
N PRO A 264 13.74 10.65 -7.63
CA PRO A 264 13.82 9.84 -8.82
C PRO A 264 15.16 10.06 -9.53
N ARG A 265 15.52 9.13 -10.43
CA ARG A 265 16.67 9.33 -11.34
C ARG A 265 16.48 10.62 -12.16
N GLY A 266 17.58 11.26 -12.53
CA GLY A 266 17.56 12.43 -13.41
C GLY A 266 17.59 13.80 -12.72
N ASN A 267 18.20 13.90 -11.52
CA ASN A 267 18.40 15.17 -10.80
C ASN A 267 17.09 15.94 -10.51
N GLN A 268 16.04 15.20 -10.18
CA GLN A 268 14.76 15.78 -9.79
C GLN A 268 14.90 16.63 -8.51
N PRO A 269 14.13 17.73 -8.37
CA PRO A 269 14.25 18.59 -7.20
C PRO A 269 13.67 17.93 -5.94
N VAL A 270 14.21 18.29 -4.78
CA VAL A 270 13.57 18.01 -3.50
C VAL A 270 12.22 18.73 -3.45
N ARG A 271 11.19 17.97 -3.08
CA ARG A 271 9.83 18.46 -2.92
C ARG A 271 9.47 18.46 -1.44
N ARG A 272 8.46 19.24 -1.08
CA ARG A 272 8.00 19.36 0.30
C ARG A 272 6.82 18.42 0.52
N SER A 273 6.97 17.48 1.44
CA SER A 273 5.90 16.59 1.88
C SER A 273 4.81 17.36 2.62
N TYR A 274 3.54 17.12 2.31
CA TYR A 274 2.41 17.60 3.09
C TYR A 274 1.14 16.77 2.84
N MET A 275 0.18 16.87 3.76
CA MET A 275 -1.14 16.27 3.59
C MET A 275 -2.23 17.29 3.84
N LYS A 276 -3.25 17.32 2.99
CA LYS A 276 -4.35 18.28 3.09
C LYS A 276 -5.69 17.69 2.70
N ASN A 277 -6.73 17.98 3.47
CA ASN A 277 -8.11 17.55 3.19
C ASN A 277 -8.22 16.01 3.12
N VAL A 278 -7.84 15.35 4.21
CA VAL A 278 -7.98 13.89 4.34
C VAL A 278 -9.17 13.59 5.24
N THR A 279 -10.06 12.70 4.83
CA THR A 279 -11.23 12.32 5.64
C THR A 279 -11.24 10.83 5.88
N PHE A 280 -11.36 10.45 7.14
CA PHE A 280 -11.70 9.10 7.56
C PHE A 280 -13.12 9.11 8.12
N LYS A 281 -13.98 8.25 7.59
CA LYS A 281 -15.40 8.25 7.94
C LYS A 281 -15.95 6.83 8.10
N ASP A 282 -16.78 6.61 9.11
CA ASP A 282 -17.42 5.32 9.38
C ASP A 282 -16.35 4.22 9.54
N ILE A 283 -15.47 4.40 10.53
CA ILE A 283 -14.32 3.51 10.79
C ILE A 283 -14.59 2.70 12.05
N ARG A 284 -14.47 1.38 11.93
CA ARG A 284 -14.55 0.45 13.05
C ARG A 284 -13.21 -0.23 13.25
N PHE A 285 -12.74 -0.27 14.50
CA PHE A 285 -11.58 -1.06 14.90
C PHE A 285 -11.94 -1.90 16.11
N GLU A 286 -11.83 -3.21 15.97
CA GLU A 286 -12.01 -4.17 17.05
C GLU A 286 -10.82 -5.11 17.16
N GLN A 287 -10.21 -5.15 18.35
CA GLN A 287 -9.15 -6.09 18.74
C GLN A 287 -7.82 -5.91 17.99
N PRO A 288 -6.72 -5.69 18.73
CA PRO A 288 -5.40 -5.65 18.11
C PRO A 288 -4.95 -7.03 17.66
N TYR A 289 -4.21 -7.12 16.55
CA TYR A 289 -3.67 -8.39 16.09
C TYR A 289 -2.75 -9.03 17.15
N PRO A 290 -3.03 -10.25 17.65
CA PRO A 290 -2.25 -10.85 18.72
C PRO A 290 -0.78 -11.10 18.38
N PHE A 291 -0.49 -11.31 17.09
CA PHE A 291 0.86 -11.58 16.58
C PHE A 291 1.49 -10.39 15.88
N SER A 292 0.92 -9.19 16.08
CA SER A 292 1.43 -7.94 15.54
C SER A 292 2.91 -7.75 15.80
N PHE A 293 3.59 -7.18 14.81
CA PHE A 293 5.00 -6.85 14.84
C PHE A 293 5.31 -5.91 16.01
N GLU A 294 4.54 -4.83 16.12
CA GLU A 294 4.57 -3.95 17.29
C GLU A 294 3.47 -4.39 18.27
N ARG A 295 3.83 -4.50 19.55
CA ARG A 295 2.91 -4.94 20.61
C ARG A 295 2.44 -3.78 21.48
N GLU A 296 3.19 -2.69 21.51
CA GLU A 296 3.01 -1.58 22.45
C GLU A 296 2.22 -0.40 21.88
N ILE A 297 2.06 -0.31 20.55
CA ILE A 297 1.36 0.79 19.88
C ILE A 297 0.16 0.24 19.13
N ARG A 298 -1.04 0.59 19.62
CA ARG A 298 -2.35 0.11 19.12
C ARG A 298 -3.30 1.25 18.76
N GLU A 299 -2.85 2.49 18.95
CA GLU A 299 -3.62 3.71 18.79
C GLU A 299 -3.40 4.35 17.42
N ASN A 300 -4.14 5.42 17.14
CA ASN A 300 -4.00 6.19 15.92
C ASN A 300 -2.92 7.26 16.07
N MET A 301 -2.07 7.43 15.05
CA MET A 301 -1.02 8.43 15.06
C MET A 301 -1.12 9.36 13.86
N VAL A 302 -1.07 10.67 14.11
CA VAL A 302 -1.04 11.74 13.10
C VAL A 302 0.17 12.62 13.38
N ILE A 303 1.32 12.25 12.82
CA ILE A 303 2.61 12.85 13.15
C ILE A 303 3.20 13.56 11.92
N GLY A 304 2.96 14.86 11.85
CA GLY A 304 3.66 15.74 10.93
C GLY A 304 5.14 15.90 11.31
N GLN A 305 5.93 16.41 10.37
CA GLN A 305 7.37 16.59 10.55
C GLN A 305 7.77 17.95 11.14
N SER A 306 7.09 19.02 10.73
CA SER A 306 7.43 20.39 11.11
C SER A 306 6.26 21.32 10.77
N LYS A 307 6.37 22.61 11.10
CA LYS A 307 5.41 23.64 10.65
C LYS A 307 5.36 23.80 9.13
N ASP A 308 6.43 23.43 8.42
CA ASP A 308 6.49 23.52 6.95
C ASP A 308 5.99 22.24 6.27
N ASN A 309 6.07 21.10 6.96
CA ASN A 309 5.66 19.78 6.50
C ASN A 309 4.43 19.29 7.29
N LEU A 310 3.43 20.15 7.43
CA LEU A 310 2.27 19.89 8.26
C LEU A 310 1.26 18.92 7.62
N ILE A 311 0.39 18.39 8.48
CA ILE A 311 -0.83 17.68 8.12
C ILE A 311 -2.02 18.62 8.39
N GLU A 312 -2.82 18.95 7.39
CA GLU A 312 -3.87 19.99 7.49
C GLU A 312 -5.27 19.45 7.11
N ASN A 313 -6.29 19.90 7.83
CA ASN A 313 -7.71 19.62 7.54
C ASN A 313 -8.01 18.11 7.49
N VAL A 314 -7.70 17.40 8.58
CA VAL A 314 -8.01 15.98 8.71
C VAL A 314 -9.31 15.80 9.50
N ASN A 315 -10.25 15.05 8.96
CA ASN A 315 -11.53 14.79 9.62
C ASN A 315 -11.65 13.31 9.98
N PHE A 316 -11.97 13.04 11.25
CA PHE A 316 -12.30 11.71 11.78
C PHE A 316 -13.77 11.70 12.18
N ILE A 317 -14.61 11.00 11.41
CA ILE A 317 -16.07 11.07 11.52
C ILE A 317 -16.64 9.67 11.76
N ASN A 318 -17.47 9.49 12.79
CA ASN A 318 -18.11 8.21 13.13
C ASN A 318 -17.10 7.08 13.31
N PHE A 319 -16.35 7.16 14.41
CA PHE A 319 -15.36 6.15 14.78
C PHE A 319 -15.90 5.28 15.92
N ASP A 320 -15.77 3.96 15.81
CA ASP A 320 -15.99 3.01 16.90
C ASP A 320 -14.70 2.22 17.13
N LEU A 321 -13.96 2.57 18.19
CA LEU A 321 -12.64 2.03 18.50
C LEU A 321 -12.70 1.24 19.81
N LYS A 322 -12.34 -0.05 19.76
CA LYS A 322 -12.05 -0.84 20.96
C LYS A 322 -10.54 -1.00 21.11
N LEU A 323 -9.97 -0.34 22.11
CA LEU A 323 -8.52 -0.22 22.33
C LEU A 323 -8.13 -0.85 23.68
N PRO A 324 -6.89 -1.37 23.82
CA PRO A 324 -6.49 -2.09 25.03
C PRO A 324 -6.40 -1.20 26.29
N GLY A 325 -6.01 0.07 26.15
CA GLY A 325 -5.70 0.94 27.27
C GLY A 325 -4.54 0.40 28.13
N GLY A 326 -4.54 0.72 29.42
CA GLY A 326 -3.63 0.09 30.40
C GLY A 326 -2.27 0.78 30.59
N VAL A 327 -2.02 1.92 29.94
CA VAL A 327 -0.79 2.71 30.21
C VAL A 327 -0.88 3.34 31.59
N LYS A 328 0.18 3.15 32.40
CA LYS A 328 0.27 3.60 33.81
C LYS A 328 1.28 4.71 34.07
N THR A 329 2.10 5.02 33.07
CA THR A 329 3.12 6.08 33.13
C THR A 329 3.07 6.85 31.84
N LEU A 330 3.00 8.18 31.92
CA LEU A 330 2.87 9.02 30.73
C LEU A 330 4.09 8.83 29.82
N PRO A 331 3.88 8.49 28.55
CA PRO A 331 4.96 8.41 27.57
C PRO A 331 5.67 9.76 27.37
N LYS A 332 6.86 9.71 26.79
CA LYS A 332 7.52 10.92 26.29
C LYS A 332 6.75 11.46 25.08
N PRO A 333 6.79 12.78 24.82
CA PRO A 333 6.25 13.34 23.59
C PRO A 333 6.77 12.62 22.34
N PRO A 334 5.93 12.44 21.31
CA PRO A 334 6.31 11.71 20.10
C PRO A 334 7.41 12.46 19.33
N VAL A 335 8.35 11.70 18.79
CA VAL A 335 9.40 12.24 17.91
C VAL A 335 8.95 12.25 16.46
N VAL A 336 9.49 13.14 15.64
CA VAL A 336 9.21 13.20 14.20
C VAL A 336 10.06 12.18 13.42
N ILE A 337 9.62 11.79 12.22
CA ILE A 337 10.27 10.72 11.44
C ILE A 337 11.63 11.11 10.86
N ASN A 338 11.82 12.40 10.55
CA ASN A 338 12.97 12.96 9.85
C ASN A 338 13.22 12.25 8.51
N ASP A 339 14.41 11.65 8.36
CA ASP A 339 14.89 10.95 7.18
C ASP A 339 14.78 9.42 7.28
N LYS A 340 14.13 8.92 8.32
CA LYS A 340 14.01 7.47 8.58
C LYS A 340 12.94 6.83 7.70
N TYR A 341 12.97 5.50 7.65
CA TYR A 341 11.91 4.71 7.05
C TYR A 341 10.60 4.89 7.86
N PRO A 342 9.48 5.30 7.21
CA PRO A 342 8.26 5.71 7.90
C PRO A 342 7.49 4.50 8.42
N GLU A 343 7.69 4.17 9.69
CA GLU A 343 6.94 3.13 10.38
C GLU A 343 6.39 3.71 11.68
N TYR A 344 5.20 3.29 12.07
CA TYR A 344 4.47 3.83 13.22
C TYR A 344 5.23 3.64 14.56
N ASP A 345 6.12 2.64 14.63
CA ASP A 345 7.01 2.37 15.76
C ASP A 345 8.19 3.37 15.91
N ARG A 346 8.36 4.30 14.96
CA ARG A 346 9.49 5.24 14.95
C ARG A 346 9.27 6.51 15.75
N HIS A 347 8.07 6.69 16.30
CA HIS A 347 7.66 7.92 16.99
C HIS A 347 7.73 7.82 18.52
N GLY A 348 8.03 6.63 19.05
CA GLY A 348 7.82 6.30 20.46
C GLY A 348 6.38 5.89 20.73
N LEU A 349 6.08 5.56 21.99
CA LEU A 349 4.74 5.14 22.39
C LEU A 349 3.70 6.25 22.16
N SER A 350 2.47 5.86 21.82
CA SER A 350 1.36 6.81 21.67
C SER A 350 1.11 7.55 22.99
N SER A 351 1.09 8.88 22.93
CA SER A 351 0.87 9.76 24.08
C SER A 351 -0.61 9.95 24.43
N GLY A 352 -1.52 9.75 23.49
CA GLY A 352 -2.96 9.63 23.76
C GLY A 352 -3.41 8.17 23.67
N TYR A 353 -4.48 7.81 24.40
CA TYR A 353 -4.99 6.44 24.35
C TYR A 353 -5.82 6.13 23.09
N ALA A 354 -6.28 7.15 22.35
CA ALA A 354 -6.95 6.97 21.07
C ALA A 354 -6.19 7.62 19.91
N PHE A 355 -5.73 8.85 20.10
CA PHE A 355 -4.99 9.60 19.09
C PHE A 355 -3.77 10.33 19.67
N THR A 356 -2.66 10.26 18.95
CA THR A 356 -1.51 11.16 19.14
C THR A 356 -1.36 12.06 17.92
N ILE A 357 -1.41 13.37 18.14
CA ILE A 357 -1.36 14.38 17.07
C ILE A 357 -0.14 15.28 17.28
N LYS A 358 0.70 15.41 16.25
CA LYS A 358 1.84 16.32 16.24
C LYS A 358 2.02 17.05 14.92
N TYR A 359 2.37 18.34 14.94
CA TYR A 359 2.57 19.17 13.74
C TYR A 359 1.42 19.05 12.74
N ALA A 360 0.20 19.20 13.26
CA ALA A 360 -1.02 19.14 12.47
C ALA A 360 -1.87 20.39 12.72
N LYS A 361 -2.75 20.66 11.76
CA LYS A 361 -3.66 21.79 11.80
C LYS A 361 -5.07 21.38 11.46
N ASN A 362 -6.04 21.90 12.22
CA ASN A 362 -7.47 21.72 11.94
C ASN A 362 -7.84 20.23 11.83
N VAL A 363 -7.47 19.46 12.86
CA VAL A 363 -7.85 18.05 12.99
C VAL A 363 -9.17 17.99 13.74
N LYS A 364 -10.21 17.46 13.09
CA LYS A 364 -11.58 17.45 13.63
C LYS A 364 -12.06 16.05 13.92
N PHE A 365 -12.72 15.91 15.07
CA PHE A 365 -13.42 14.70 15.48
C PHE A 365 -14.92 14.95 15.50
N LYS A 366 -15.71 14.02 14.97
CA LYS A 366 -17.16 14.02 15.07
C LYS A 366 -17.65 12.61 15.33
N ASN A 367 -18.37 12.40 16.44
CA ASN A 367 -18.88 11.09 16.85
C ASN A 367 -17.75 10.05 16.99
N LEU A 368 -16.78 10.35 17.87
CA LEU A 368 -15.74 9.42 18.28
C LEU A 368 -16.26 8.61 19.47
N LYS A 369 -16.33 7.29 19.32
CA LYS A 369 -16.64 6.35 20.40
C LYS A 369 -15.40 5.50 20.66
N VAL A 370 -14.83 5.60 21.86
CA VAL A 370 -13.69 4.80 22.29
C VAL A 370 -14.10 3.94 23.48
N THR A 371 -13.82 2.65 23.41
CA THR A 371 -13.97 1.70 24.51
C THR A 371 -12.60 1.16 24.88
N LEU A 372 -12.19 1.35 26.14
CA LEU A 372 -10.94 0.82 26.66
C LEU A 372 -11.17 -0.50 27.39
N GLU A 373 -10.28 -1.47 27.19
CA GLU A 373 -10.30 -2.73 27.94
C GLU A 373 -9.75 -2.56 29.36
N ASN A 374 -8.79 -1.64 29.54
CA ASN A 374 -8.17 -1.31 30.81
C ASN A 374 -8.15 0.21 31.00
N GLU A 375 -8.21 0.66 32.25
CA GLU A 375 -8.01 2.08 32.58
C GLU A 375 -6.64 2.56 32.06
N ASP A 376 -6.62 3.77 31.50
CA ASP A 376 -5.44 4.37 30.90
C ASP A 376 -5.27 5.79 31.43
N ILE A 377 -4.05 6.17 31.80
CA ILE A 377 -3.79 7.50 32.38
C ILE A 377 -3.57 8.59 31.33
N ARG A 378 -3.42 8.22 30.05
CA ARG A 378 -3.27 9.19 28.95
C ARG A 378 -4.60 9.90 28.71
N ASP A 379 -4.56 11.06 28.08
CA ASP A 379 -5.76 11.70 27.56
C ASP A 379 -6.28 10.94 26.32
N GLU A 380 -7.56 11.12 25.97
CA GLU A 380 -8.15 10.49 24.76
C GLU A 380 -7.36 10.88 23.51
N VAL A 381 -7.05 12.17 23.41
CA VAL A 381 -6.24 12.74 22.35
C VAL A 381 -5.14 13.60 22.97
N ALA A 382 -3.89 13.33 22.58
CA ALA A 382 -2.74 14.14 22.97
C ALA A 382 -2.27 14.99 21.78
N TYR A 383 -2.02 16.28 22.03
CA TYR A 383 -1.63 17.26 21.01
C TYR A 383 -0.25 17.84 21.28
N PHE A 384 0.57 17.96 20.24
CA PHE A 384 1.92 18.55 20.29
C PHE A 384 2.15 19.44 19.08
N ASP A 385 2.57 20.69 19.27
CA ASP A 385 2.77 21.64 18.14
C ASP A 385 1.55 21.68 17.19
N TYR A 386 0.35 21.71 17.78
CA TYR A 386 -0.93 21.66 17.08
C TYR A 386 -1.53 23.06 16.90
N GLU A 387 -2.17 23.29 15.75
CA GLU A 387 -2.94 24.51 15.45
C GLU A 387 -4.41 24.16 15.22
N GLU A 388 -5.33 24.87 15.88
CA GLU A 388 -6.78 24.68 15.70
C GLU A 388 -7.30 25.10 14.32
#